data_AF-A0A4U9HUY3-F1
#
_entry.id   AF-A0A4U9HUY3-F1
#
_cell.length_a   1.000
_cell.length_b   1.000
_cell.length_c   1.000
_cell.angle_alpha   90.00
_cell.angle_beta   90.00
_cell.angle_gamma   90.00
#
_symmetry.space_group_name_H-M   'P 1'
#
loop_
_entity.id
_entity.type
_entity.pdbx_description
1 polymer ?
#
loop_
_entity_poly.entity_id
_entity_poly.type
_entity_poly.pdbx_seq_one_letter_code
_entity_poly.pdbx_strand_id
1 'polypeptide(L)'
;MHLVKKLLAVSVLLSASAQAQNILEFPQPDNNPEEFYAVTEIPAGGIIKYETDAKTGFIVADRFQSMPVAYPANYGSLTQSLAGDGDPLDVIFYTRAPMAPGTLIKLRAIGVLKMIDGG
;
A
#
# COMPACT_ATOMS: atom_id res chain seq x y z
N MET A 1 -25.62 -40.74 5.41
CA MET A 1 -25.14 -39.95 4.23
C MET A 1 -25.63 -38.50 4.18
N HIS A 2 -26.65 -38.07 4.94
CA HIS A 2 -27.10 -36.67 4.95
C HIS A 2 -26.31 -35.76 5.91
N LEU A 3 -25.71 -36.31 6.97
CA LEU A 3 -24.95 -35.52 7.94
C LEU A 3 -23.61 -35.01 7.38
N VAL A 4 -22.90 -35.85 6.61
CA VAL A 4 -21.63 -35.47 5.95
C VAL A 4 -21.84 -34.40 4.88
N LYS A 5 -22.96 -34.45 4.13
CA LYS A 5 -23.33 -33.40 3.17
C LYS A 5 -23.69 -32.07 3.86
N LYS A 6 -24.34 -32.11 5.04
CA LYS A 6 -24.62 -30.90 5.83
C LYS A 6 -23.36 -30.30 6.43
N LEU A 7 -22.41 -31.11 6.92
CA LEU A 7 -21.12 -30.61 7.42
C LEU A 7 -20.29 -29.96 6.30
N LEU A 8 -20.26 -30.59 5.12
CA LEU A 8 -19.54 -30.06 3.95
C LEU A 8 -20.15 -28.74 3.44
N ALA A 9 -21.49 -28.61 3.49
CA ALA A 9 -22.16 -27.37 3.13
C ALA A 9 -21.85 -26.21 4.10
N VAL A 10 -21.71 -26.51 5.40
CA VAL A 10 -21.34 -25.50 6.42
C VAL A 10 -19.88 -25.07 6.30
N SER A 11 -18.94 -25.99 5.97
CA SER A 11 -17.54 -25.63 5.76
C SER A 11 -17.32 -24.77 4.51
N VAL A 12 -18.12 -24.98 3.45
CA VAL A 12 -18.04 -24.20 2.21
C VAL A 12 -18.65 -22.79 2.38
N LEU A 13 -19.62 -22.63 3.27
CA LEU A 13 -20.24 -21.32 3.57
C LEU A 13 -19.32 -20.37 4.36
N LEU A 14 -18.41 -20.89 5.19
CA LEU A 14 -17.42 -20.05 5.90
C LEU A 14 -16.26 -19.58 5.02
N SER A 15 -16.01 -20.22 3.88
CA SER A 15 -14.88 -19.89 2.99
C SER A 15 -15.20 -18.79 1.96
N ALA A 16 -16.39 -18.18 2.00
CA ALA A 16 -16.90 -17.33 0.92
C ALA A 16 -17.03 -15.84 1.27
N SER A 17 -16.20 -15.32 2.17
CA SER A 17 -15.88 -13.89 2.20
C SER A 17 -14.41 -13.71 1.89
N ALA A 18 -14.02 -13.94 0.63
CA ALA A 18 -12.83 -13.32 0.09
C ALA A 18 -13.11 -11.81 0.02
N GLN A 19 -13.07 -11.14 1.17
CA GLN A 19 -12.99 -9.69 1.21
C GLN A 19 -11.79 -9.31 0.33
N ALA A 20 -11.95 -8.32 -0.55
CA ALA A 20 -10.80 -7.72 -1.21
C ALA A 20 -9.85 -7.27 -0.10
N GLN A 21 -8.68 -7.91 -0.03
CA GLN A 21 -7.73 -7.64 1.02
C GLN A 21 -7.18 -6.23 0.80
N ASN A 22 -7.35 -5.36 1.78
CA ASN A 22 -6.80 -4.01 1.72
C ASN A 22 -5.27 -4.12 1.58
N ILE A 23 -4.71 -3.51 0.53
CA ILE A 23 -3.29 -3.62 0.23
C ILE A 23 -2.40 -3.04 1.35
N LEU A 24 -2.90 -2.07 2.11
CA LEU A 24 -2.20 -1.51 3.26
C LEU A 24 -2.14 -2.49 4.44
N GLU A 25 -3.01 -3.50 4.49
CA GLU A 25 -2.97 -4.54 5.53
C GLU A 25 -1.99 -5.68 5.20
N PHE A 26 -1.33 -5.63 4.03
CA PHE A 26 -0.39 -6.67 3.61
C PHE A 26 0.73 -6.84 4.65
N PRO A 27 1.02 -8.07 5.10
CA PRO A 27 1.91 -8.32 6.21
C PRO A 27 3.35 -7.86 5.95
N GLN A 28 3.95 -7.24 6.96
CA GLN A 28 5.38 -6.96 6.99
C GLN A 28 6.20 -8.25 7.13
N PRO A 29 7.46 -8.29 6.65
CA PRO A 29 8.31 -9.46 6.82
C PRO A 29 8.80 -9.60 8.27
N ASP A 30 9.26 -10.81 8.64
CA ASP A 30 9.70 -11.11 10.01
C ASP A 30 10.91 -10.27 10.47
N ASN A 31 11.75 -9.82 9.53
CA ASN A 31 12.93 -8.98 9.75
C ASN A 31 12.61 -7.48 9.58
N ASN A 32 11.43 -7.05 10.01
CA ASN A 32 11.09 -5.64 10.19
C ASN A 32 11.78 -5.13 11.47
N PRO A 33 12.53 -3.99 11.46
CA PRO A 33 12.53 -2.91 10.46
C PRO A 33 13.65 -2.93 9.42
N GLU A 34 14.46 -3.98 9.34
CA GLU A 34 15.53 -4.07 8.34
C GLU A 34 14.98 -4.10 6.91
N GLU A 35 13.87 -4.82 6.70
CA GLU A 35 13.11 -4.83 5.45
C GLU A 35 11.62 -4.60 5.71
N PHE A 36 10.94 -3.97 4.75
CA PHE A 36 9.50 -3.71 4.85
C PHE A 36 8.83 -3.66 3.49
N TYR A 37 7.54 -3.97 3.44
CA TYR A 37 6.68 -3.78 2.29
C TYR A 37 6.07 -2.39 2.26
N ALA A 38 5.99 -1.84 1.05
CA ALA A 38 5.24 -0.64 0.74
C ALA A 38 4.41 -0.85 -0.52
N VAL A 39 3.26 -0.18 -0.59
CA VAL A 39 2.47 -0.06 -1.82
C VAL A 39 2.97 1.13 -2.63
N THR A 40 3.18 0.95 -3.93
CA THR A 40 3.51 2.03 -4.86
C THR A 40 2.24 2.83 -5.15
N GLU A 41 2.28 4.14 -4.95
CA GLU A 41 1.16 5.03 -5.26
C GLU A 41 1.49 5.87 -6.48
N ILE A 42 2.65 6.54 -6.47
CA ILE A 42 3.04 7.45 -7.55
C ILE A 42 4.33 6.92 -8.20
N PRO A 43 4.31 6.62 -9.51
CA PRO A 43 5.51 6.21 -10.23
C PRO A 43 6.51 7.37 -10.33
N ALA A 44 7.80 7.05 -10.37
CA ALA A 44 8.83 8.03 -10.71
C ALA A 44 8.50 8.74 -12.05
N GLY A 45 8.56 10.07 -12.07
CA GLY A 45 8.15 10.91 -13.19
C GLY A 45 6.64 11.19 -13.29
N GLY A 46 5.84 10.65 -12.37
CA GLY A 46 4.40 10.88 -12.32
C GLY A 46 4.03 12.32 -11.92
N ILE A 47 2.96 12.84 -12.52
CA ILE A 47 2.35 14.15 -12.21
C ILE A 47 0.96 14.02 -11.58
N ILE A 48 0.45 12.79 -11.46
CA ILE A 48 -0.82 12.50 -10.81
C ILE A 48 -0.48 12.02 -9.40
N LYS A 49 -1.06 12.68 -8.40
CA LYS A 49 -1.05 12.22 -7.02
C LYS A 49 -2.13 11.15 -6.90
N TYR A 50 -1.69 9.89 -6.94
CA TYR A 50 -2.51 8.77 -6.55
C TYR A 50 -2.35 8.51 -5.06
N GLU A 51 -3.39 7.98 -4.45
CA GLU A 51 -3.41 7.54 -3.05
C GLU A 51 -4.15 6.22 -2.93
N THR A 52 -3.71 5.39 -2.02
CA THR A 52 -4.41 4.17 -1.63
C THR A 52 -5.47 4.54 -0.60
N ASP A 53 -6.75 4.42 -0.95
CA ASP A 53 -7.82 4.68 -0.01
C ASP A 53 -7.78 3.66 1.15
N ALA A 54 -7.55 4.14 2.36
CA ALA A 54 -7.34 3.27 3.53
C ALA A 54 -8.56 2.43 3.91
N LYS A 55 -9.76 2.77 3.43
CA LYS A 55 -10.99 2.01 3.71
C LYS A 55 -11.21 0.87 2.73
N THR A 56 -10.92 1.10 1.46
CA THR A 56 -11.24 0.17 0.36
C THR A 56 -10.02 -0.55 -0.19
N GLY A 57 -8.81 -0.03 0.03
CA GLY A 57 -7.55 -0.56 -0.52
C GLY A 57 -7.36 -0.29 -2.02
N PHE A 58 -8.25 0.48 -2.65
CA PHE A 58 -8.10 0.86 -4.06
C PHE A 58 -7.16 2.04 -4.21
N ILE A 59 -6.40 2.04 -5.31
CA ILE A 59 -5.67 3.22 -5.76
C ILE A 59 -6.64 4.21 -6.39
N VAL A 60 -6.63 5.46 -5.92
CA VAL A 60 -7.51 6.55 -6.34
C VAL A 60 -6.65 7.71 -6.82
N ALA A 61 -7.02 8.32 -7.94
CA ALA A 61 -6.41 9.58 -8.35
C ALA A 61 -6.98 10.72 -7.51
N ASP A 62 -6.21 11.23 -6.57
CA ASP A 62 -6.58 12.38 -5.71
C ASP A 62 -6.57 13.66 -6.55
N ARG A 63 -5.42 13.98 -7.19
CA ARG A 63 -5.29 15.20 -8.00
C ARG A 63 -4.16 15.14 -9.02
N PHE A 64 -4.24 16.02 -10.01
CA PHE A 64 -3.08 16.39 -10.83
C PHE A 64 -2.25 17.44 -10.09
N GLN A 65 -0.92 17.34 -10.16
CA GLN A 65 -0.03 18.35 -9.58
C GLN A 65 -0.30 19.72 -10.21
N SER A 66 -0.46 20.74 -9.36
CA SER A 66 -0.78 22.12 -9.80
C SER A 66 0.42 22.83 -10.41
N MET A 67 1.62 22.49 -9.94
CA MET A 67 2.88 22.99 -10.48
C MET A 67 3.46 22.00 -11.51
N PRO A 68 4.27 22.47 -12.48
CA PRO A 68 4.93 21.63 -13.48
C PRO A 68 6.10 20.85 -12.87
N VAL A 69 5.80 20.06 -11.84
CA VAL A 69 6.75 19.20 -11.11
C VAL A 69 6.30 17.76 -11.22
N ALA A 70 7.26 16.85 -11.26
CA ALA A 70 7.04 15.42 -11.27
C ALA A 70 7.77 14.78 -10.08
N TYR A 71 7.25 13.66 -9.58
CA TYR A 71 7.89 12.93 -8.49
C TYR A 71 9.27 12.42 -8.94
N PRO A 72 10.37 12.74 -8.23
CA PRO A 72 11.72 12.40 -8.67
C PRO A 72 12.06 10.91 -8.51
N ALA A 73 11.26 10.18 -7.74
CA ALA A 73 11.38 8.75 -7.47
C ALA A 73 9.97 8.19 -7.22
N ASN A 74 9.85 6.87 -7.07
CA ASN A 74 8.54 6.30 -6.72
C ASN A 74 8.19 6.71 -5.29
N TYR A 75 6.90 6.92 -5.08
CA TYR A 75 6.32 7.29 -3.80
C TYR A 75 5.25 6.29 -3.42
N GLY A 76 5.10 6.05 -2.13
CA GLY A 76 4.02 5.21 -1.63
C GLY A 76 3.97 5.14 -0.12
N SER A 77 3.21 4.16 0.36
CA SER A 77 2.86 3.99 1.76
C SER A 77 3.34 2.65 2.31
N LEU A 78 3.94 2.62 3.50
CA LEU A 78 4.28 1.38 4.19
C LEU A 78 3.01 0.64 4.60
N THR A 79 3.00 -0.67 4.39
CA THR A 79 1.90 -1.51 4.86
C THR A 79 1.95 -1.66 6.39
N GLN A 80 0.82 -1.88 7.04
CA GLN A 80 0.71 -2.08 8.50
C GLN A 80 1.40 -0.98 9.33
N SER A 81 1.31 0.27 8.88
CA SER A 81 1.92 1.41 9.55
C SER A 81 0.88 2.49 9.85
N LEU A 82 1.19 3.33 10.84
CA LEU A 82 0.41 4.50 11.21
C LEU A 82 1.39 5.58 11.65
N ALA A 83 1.43 6.69 10.91
CA ALA A 83 2.24 7.86 11.18
C ALA A 83 1.50 8.83 12.14
N GLY A 84 2.17 9.92 12.50
CA GLY A 84 1.68 10.87 13.51
C GLY A 84 0.52 11.76 13.05
N ASP A 85 0.29 11.86 11.75
CA ASP A 85 -0.80 12.58 11.09
C ASP A 85 -2.07 11.73 10.90
N GLY A 86 -1.98 10.42 11.14
CA GLY A 86 -3.10 9.49 11.02
C GLY A 86 -3.12 8.67 9.73
N ASP A 87 -2.16 8.90 8.83
CA ASP A 87 -2.00 8.15 7.58
C ASP A 87 -0.92 7.07 7.72
N PRO A 88 -0.83 6.11 6.78
CA PRO A 88 0.32 5.22 6.71
C PRO A 88 1.64 6.00 6.58
N LEU A 89 2.74 5.42 7.05
CA LEU A 89 4.04 6.06 6.93
C LEU A 89 4.50 6.08 5.46
N ASP A 90 4.78 7.27 4.95
CA ASP A 90 5.24 7.47 3.58
C ASP A 90 6.66 6.97 3.32
N VAL A 91 6.91 6.58 2.07
CA VAL A 91 8.24 6.21 1.59
C VAL A 91 8.51 6.69 0.17
N ILE A 92 9.72 7.20 -0.02
CA ILE A 92 10.30 7.47 -1.34
C ILE A 92 11.34 6.37 -1.61
N PHE A 93 11.25 5.72 -2.77
CA PHE A 93 12.15 4.62 -3.10
C PHE A 93 12.63 4.63 -4.55
N TYR A 94 13.92 4.30 -4.71
CA TYR A 94 14.62 4.30 -5.98
C TYR A 94 14.62 2.91 -6.62
N THR A 95 14.20 2.86 -7.88
CA THR A 95 14.21 1.65 -8.72
C THR A 95 14.83 1.96 -10.08
N ARG A 96 15.11 0.92 -10.87
CA ARG A 96 15.66 1.07 -12.23
C ARG A 96 14.63 1.57 -13.26
N ALA A 97 13.34 1.46 -12.94
CA ALA A 97 12.23 1.88 -13.79
C ALA A 97 11.03 2.26 -12.91
N PRO A 98 10.15 3.19 -13.36
CA PRO A 98 8.93 3.54 -12.63
C PRO A 98 8.09 2.31 -12.33
N MET A 99 7.54 2.23 -11.12
CA MET A 99 6.66 1.14 -10.70
C MET A 99 5.20 1.47 -10.99
N ALA A 100 4.40 0.46 -11.31
CA ALA A 100 2.97 0.65 -11.53
C ALA A 100 2.24 0.94 -10.21
N PRO A 101 1.29 1.89 -10.15
CA PRO A 101 0.48 2.15 -8.97
C PRO A 101 -0.26 0.89 -8.49
N GLY A 102 -0.40 0.72 -7.18
CA GLY A 102 -1.01 -0.46 -6.56
C GLY A 102 -0.10 -1.69 -6.49
N THR A 103 1.20 -1.56 -6.81
CA THR A 103 2.16 -2.69 -6.71
C THR A 103 2.85 -2.69 -5.35
N LEU A 104 2.95 -3.85 -4.72
CA LEU A 104 3.76 -4.05 -3.51
C LEU A 104 5.25 -4.23 -3.87
N ILE A 105 6.13 -3.62 -3.09
CA ILE A 105 7.57 -3.81 -3.17
C ILE A 105 8.18 -3.96 -1.79
N LYS A 106 9.15 -4.87 -1.67
CA LYS A 106 9.98 -4.99 -0.48
C LYS A 106 11.16 -4.01 -0.58
N LEU A 107 11.38 -3.24 0.47
CA LEU A 107 12.34 -2.15 0.55
C LEU A 107 13.24 -2.32 1.78
N ARG A 108 14.37 -1.61 1.76
CA ARG A 108 15.29 -1.44 2.89
C ARG A 108 15.54 0.04 3.10
N ALA A 109 15.43 0.51 4.34
CA ALA A 109 15.71 1.91 4.66
C ALA A 109 17.18 2.28 4.42
N ILE A 110 17.40 3.49 3.91
CA ILE A 110 18.73 4.09 3.75
C ILE A 110 18.89 5.42 4.51
N GLY A 111 17.77 6.01 4.95
CA GLY A 111 17.74 7.30 5.62
C GLY A 111 16.30 7.76 5.85
N VAL A 112 16.15 8.92 6.49
CA VAL A 112 14.85 9.55 6.79
C VAL A 112 14.91 11.01 6.38
N LEU A 113 13.90 11.46 5.64
CA LEU A 113 13.64 12.88 5.40
C LEU A 113 12.66 13.37 6.47
N LYS A 114 13.12 14.25 7.36
CA LYS A 114 12.22 14.91 8.32
C LYS A 114 11.65 16.16 7.67
N MET A 115 10.32 16.24 7.61
CA MET A 115 9.58 17.35 7.05
C MET A 115 8.61 17.90 8.09
N ILE A 116 8.36 19.21 8.02
CA ILE A 116 7.24 19.86 8.69
C ILE A 116 6.45 20.50 7.56
N ASP A 117 5.22 20.07 7.39
CA ASP A 117 4.27 20.69 6.48
C ASP A 117 3.03 21.17 7.26
N GLY A 118 2.05 21.69 6.53
CA GLY A 118 0.86 22.33 7.11
C GLY A 118 -0.35 21.41 7.26
N GLY A 119 -0.26 20.14 6.84
CA GLY A 119 -1.45 19.35 6.51
C GLY A 119 -2.18 19.88 5.28
#